data_AF-A0AAW2TIE6-F1
#
_entry.id   AF-A0AAW2TIE6-F1
#
_cell.length_a   1.000
_cell.length_b   1.000
_cell.length_c   1.000
_cell.angle_alpha   90.00
_cell.angle_beta   90.00
_cell.angle_gamma   90.00
#
_symmetry.space_group_name_H-M   'P 1'
#
loop_
_entity.id
_entity.type
_entity.pdbx_description
1 polymer ?
#
loop_
_entity_poly.entity_id
_entity_poly.type
_entity_poly.pdbx_seq_one_letter_code
_entity_poly.pdbx_strand_id
1 'polypeptide(L)'
;MDEWKMQQGNLGHDNDEFADPDMAIVDEARQPLSRKVPIASSKINPYRMVIVTRLVVLAVFLRYRILHPVHDAFGLWLTSIICEIWFAFSWILDQFPKWFPIDRETYLDRLSLSTVDPMKEPPLVTANTVLSILAMDYPVDKISCYISDDGASMCTFEALSETAEFARKWVPFCKKFAIEPRAPEMYFSEKREYEEFKVRINAMVAKATKVPPGGWIMQDGTPWPGNNTKDHPGMIQVFLGQSGGLDVEGHELPRLVYVSREKRPGFQHHKKAGAMND
;
A
#
# COMPACT_ATOMS: atom_id res chain seq x y z
N MET A 1 53.85 -21.22 13.02
CA MET A 1 52.98 -20.45 12.11
C MET A 1 51.88 -21.41 11.68
N ASP A 2 50.69 -21.46 12.29
CA ASP A 2 49.90 -20.40 12.93
C ASP A 2 49.03 -20.97 14.07
N GLU A 3 49.63 -21.20 15.24
CA GLU A 3 48.94 -21.47 16.51
C GLU A 3 48.31 -20.21 17.15
N TRP A 4 48.47 -19.03 16.54
CA TRP A 4 48.00 -17.77 17.10
C TRP A 4 46.50 -17.50 16.94
N LYS A 5 45.79 -18.28 16.11
CA LYS A 5 44.34 -18.07 15.86
C LYS A 5 43.40 -18.71 16.90
N MET A 6 43.92 -19.52 17.83
CA MET A 6 43.10 -20.21 18.85
C MET A 6 43.16 -19.58 20.26
N GLN A 7 43.83 -18.44 20.43
CA GLN A 7 44.09 -17.87 21.75
C GLN A 7 43.59 -16.41 21.90
N GLN A 8 42.36 -16.16 21.49
CA GLN A 8 41.59 -14.98 21.93
C GLN A 8 40.30 -15.37 22.65
N GLY A 9 40.34 -16.51 23.35
CA GLY A 9 39.45 -16.78 24.46
C GLY A 9 40.13 -16.36 25.76
N ASN A 10 39.46 -15.51 26.53
CA ASN A 10 39.70 -15.23 27.96
C ASN A 10 40.80 -14.20 28.31
N LEU A 11 40.45 -12.92 28.21
CA LEU A 11 40.92 -11.88 29.15
C LEU A 11 39.70 -11.09 29.60
N GLY A 12 39.20 -11.41 30.79
CA GLY A 12 38.30 -10.51 31.52
C GLY A 12 39.12 -9.62 32.43
N HIS A 13 38.90 -8.30 32.35
CA HIS A 13 38.81 -7.44 33.52
C HIS A 13 38.06 -6.15 33.13
N ASP A 14 36.80 -6.09 33.54
CA ASP A 14 36.12 -4.97 34.18
C ASP A 14 36.60 -3.56 33.84
N ASN A 15 35.76 -2.84 33.10
CA ASN A 15 35.44 -1.44 33.38
C ASN A 15 33.97 -1.22 33.00
N ASP A 16 33.14 -1.20 34.03
CA ASP A 16 31.77 -0.71 34.00
C ASP A 16 31.70 0.78 33.63
N GLU A 17 30.48 1.20 33.29
CA GLU A 17 30.00 2.59 33.26
C GLU A 17 30.50 3.45 32.11
N PHE A 18 29.77 3.34 30.99
CA PHE A 18 29.13 4.41 30.20
C PHE A 18 28.92 3.85 28.78
N ALA A 19 28.03 2.85 28.66
CA ALA A 19 27.44 2.55 27.37
C ALA A 19 26.60 3.76 26.98
N ASP A 20 27.21 4.66 26.20
CA ASP A 20 26.54 5.80 25.61
C ASP A 20 25.28 5.29 24.87
N PRO A 21 24.06 5.63 25.29
CA PRO A 21 22.84 5.16 24.65
C PRO A 21 22.81 5.49 23.15
N ASP A 22 23.55 6.52 22.73
CA ASP A 22 23.70 6.88 21.32
C ASP A 22 24.53 5.85 20.53
N MET A 23 25.53 5.18 21.13
CA MET A 23 26.29 4.12 20.45
C MET A 23 25.46 2.84 20.24
N ALA A 24 24.60 2.49 21.19
CA ALA A 24 23.68 1.35 21.05
C ALA A 24 22.64 1.59 19.94
N ILE A 25 22.11 2.83 19.85
CA ILE A 25 21.19 3.24 18.78
C ILE A 25 21.89 3.23 17.41
N VAL A 26 23.17 3.63 17.34
CA VAL A 26 23.95 3.63 16.09
C VAL A 26 24.26 2.21 15.60
N ASP A 27 24.55 1.27 16.50
CA ASP A 27 24.76 -0.14 16.14
C ASP A 27 23.46 -0.86 15.77
N GLU A 28 22.34 -0.49 16.39
CA GLU A 28 21.02 -0.97 16.01
C GLU A 28 20.62 -0.44 14.61
N ALA A 29 20.91 0.82 14.31
CA ALA A 29 20.68 1.44 12.99
C ALA A 29 21.57 0.89 11.86
N ARG A 30 22.66 0.17 12.16
CA ARG A 30 23.57 -0.44 11.17
C ARG A 30 23.18 -1.83 10.71
N GLN A 31 22.18 -2.46 11.33
CA GLN A 31 21.73 -3.78 10.91
C GLN A 31 20.86 -3.71 9.64
N PRO A 32 20.97 -4.70 8.74
CA PRO A 32 20.27 -4.67 7.46
C PRO A 32 18.74 -4.70 7.67
N LEU A 33 18.05 -3.65 7.24
CA LEU A 33 16.59 -3.46 7.31
C LEU A 33 15.78 -4.55 6.58
N SER A 34 16.43 -5.25 5.65
CA SER A 34 15.89 -6.42 4.98
C SER A 34 17.01 -7.41 4.67
N ARG A 35 16.67 -8.70 4.68
CA ARG A 35 17.59 -9.77 4.29
C ARG A 35 17.05 -10.49 3.08
N LYS A 36 17.91 -10.73 2.09
CA LYS A 36 17.61 -11.66 0.99
C LYS A 36 17.69 -13.07 1.53
N VAL A 37 16.59 -13.82 1.47
CA VAL A 37 16.55 -15.22 1.88
C VAL A 37 16.91 -16.07 0.67
N PRO A 38 17.98 -16.88 0.74
CA PRO A 38 18.29 -17.80 -0.34
C PRO A 38 17.20 -18.88 -0.40
N ILE A 39 16.51 -18.98 -1.53
CA ILE A 39 15.56 -20.06 -1.79
C ILE A 39 16.34 -21.38 -1.82
N ALA A 40 15.87 -22.37 -1.06
CA ALA A 40 16.49 -23.68 -0.98
C ALA A 40 16.71 -24.27 -2.38
N SER A 41 17.95 -24.68 -2.68
CA SER A 41 18.33 -25.20 -4.00
C SER A 41 17.50 -26.40 -4.45
N SER A 42 16.98 -27.18 -3.49
CA SER A 42 16.09 -28.32 -3.73
C SER A 42 14.74 -27.94 -4.37
N LYS A 43 14.25 -26.71 -4.17
CA LYS A 43 12.99 -26.24 -4.77
C LYS A 43 13.21 -25.60 -6.15
N ILE A 44 14.29 -24.84 -6.31
CA ILE A 44 14.54 -24.06 -7.53
C ILE A 44 15.19 -24.88 -8.65
N ASN A 45 16.04 -25.86 -8.32
CA ASN A 45 16.74 -26.66 -9.33
C ASN A 45 15.79 -27.54 -10.16
N PRO A 46 14.80 -28.24 -9.59
CA PRO A 46 13.81 -28.97 -10.38
C PRO A 46 13.02 -28.04 -11.33
N TYR A 47 12.64 -26.86 -10.85
CA TYR A 47 11.95 -25.86 -11.67
C TYR A 47 12.79 -25.41 -12.88
N ARG A 48 14.08 -25.11 -12.66
CA ARG A 48 15.01 -24.75 -13.75
C ARG A 48 15.22 -25.90 -14.73
N MET A 49 15.34 -27.14 -14.23
CA MET A 49 15.46 -28.32 -15.09
C MET A 49 14.24 -28.47 -16.01
N VAL A 50 13.02 -28.32 -15.48
CA VAL A 50 11.79 -28.38 -16.28
C VAL A 50 11.75 -27.30 -17.36
N ILE A 51 12.19 -26.06 -17.06
CA ILE A 51 12.28 -24.99 -18.06
C ILE A 51 13.25 -25.37 -19.19
N VAL A 52 14.45 -25.87 -18.85
CA VAL A 52 15.45 -26.28 -19.84
C VAL A 52 14.92 -27.43 -20.69
N THR A 53 14.32 -28.46 -20.07
CA THR A 53 13.72 -29.58 -20.80
C THR A 53 12.63 -29.10 -21.75
N ARG A 54 11.77 -28.17 -21.31
CA ARG A 54 10.71 -27.59 -22.14
C ARG A 54 11.28 -26.79 -23.32
N LEU A 55 12.38 -26.06 -23.11
CA LEU A 55 13.08 -25.34 -24.17
C LEU A 55 13.65 -26.28 -25.23
N VAL A 56 14.22 -27.42 -24.82
CA VAL A 56 14.69 -28.46 -25.74
C VAL A 56 13.54 -29.07 -26.55
N VAL A 57 12.43 -29.42 -25.88
CA VAL A 57 11.24 -29.96 -26.57
C VAL A 57 10.66 -28.94 -27.56
N LEU A 58 10.57 -27.67 -27.18
CA LEU A 58 10.09 -26.59 -28.03
C LEU A 58 10.99 -26.40 -29.26
N ALA A 59 12.32 -26.46 -29.08
CA ALA A 59 13.29 -26.34 -30.18
C ALA A 59 13.17 -27.52 -31.16
N VAL A 60 13.04 -28.75 -30.66
CA VAL A 60 12.83 -29.93 -31.50
C VAL A 60 11.48 -29.85 -32.24
N PHE A 61 10.42 -29.42 -31.56
CA PHE A 61 9.10 -29.24 -32.13
C PHE A 61 9.09 -28.21 -33.27
N LEU A 62 9.62 -27.00 -33.04
CA LEU A 62 9.70 -25.94 -34.05
C LEU A 62 10.57 -26.36 -35.23
N ARG A 63 11.71 -27.01 -34.97
CA ARG A 63 12.59 -27.55 -36.02
C ARG A 63 11.85 -28.56 -36.88
N TYR A 64 11.15 -29.52 -36.27
CA TYR A 64 10.36 -30.49 -37.00
C TYR A 64 9.27 -29.82 -37.84
N ARG A 65 8.57 -28.83 -37.26
CA ARG A 65 7.46 -28.13 -37.93
C ARG A 65 7.92 -27.32 -39.14
N ILE A 66 9.07 -26.67 -39.06
CA ILE A 66 9.68 -25.92 -40.17
C ILE A 66 10.14 -26.86 -41.30
N LEU A 67 10.68 -28.04 -40.94
CA LEU A 67 11.22 -29.01 -41.92
C LEU A 67 10.15 -29.86 -42.62
N HIS A 68 8.91 -29.89 -42.12
CA HIS A 68 7.80 -30.67 -42.70
C HIS A 68 6.63 -29.76 -43.10
N PRO A 69 6.76 -29.06 -44.24
CA PRO A 69 5.70 -28.20 -44.78
C PRO A 69 4.49 -29.00 -45.29
N VAL A 70 3.30 -28.44 -45.11
CA VAL A 70 2.06 -28.97 -45.69
C VAL A 70 1.78 -28.22 -46.99
N HIS A 71 2.08 -28.85 -48.12
CA HIS A 71 1.99 -28.23 -49.44
C HIS A 71 0.55 -27.98 -49.90
N ASP A 72 -0.42 -28.80 -49.45
CA ASP A 72 -1.83 -28.66 -49.83
C ASP A 72 -2.51 -27.41 -49.24
N ALA A 73 -1.97 -26.86 -48.15
CA ALA A 73 -2.54 -25.71 -47.44
C ALA A 73 -1.43 -24.76 -46.92
N PHE A 74 -0.56 -24.32 -47.83
CA PHE A 74 0.63 -23.54 -47.49
C PHE A 74 0.35 -22.26 -46.68
N GLY A 75 -0.73 -21.53 -47.00
CA GLY A 75 -1.09 -20.30 -46.28
C GLY A 75 -1.43 -20.55 -44.81
N LEU A 76 -2.24 -21.57 -44.51
CA LEU A 76 -2.59 -21.95 -43.14
C LEU A 76 -1.37 -22.46 -42.38
N TRP A 77 -0.51 -23.24 -43.04
CA TRP A 77 0.75 -23.73 -42.46
C TRP A 77 1.69 -22.57 -42.09
N LEU A 78 1.87 -21.60 -42.99
CA LEU A 78 2.73 -20.44 -42.77
C LEU A 78 2.22 -19.57 -41.61
N THR A 79 0.92 -19.28 -41.57
CA THR A 79 0.32 -18.51 -40.46
C THR A 79 0.49 -19.24 -39.13
N SER A 80 0.27 -20.56 -39.09
CA SER A 80 0.46 -21.38 -37.89
C SER A 80 1.90 -21.29 -37.36
N ILE A 81 2.90 -21.42 -38.23
CA ILE A 81 4.31 -21.35 -37.82
C ILE A 81 4.69 -19.97 -37.29
N ILE A 82 4.23 -18.90 -37.95
CA ILE A 82 4.51 -17.53 -37.48
C ILE A 82 3.94 -17.32 -36.07
N CYS A 83 2.71 -17.78 -35.82
CA CYS A 83 2.10 -17.72 -34.49
C CYS A 83 2.87 -18.57 -33.46
N GLU A 84 3.28 -19.79 -33.81
CA GLU A 84 4.04 -20.68 -32.92
C GLU A 84 5.41 -20.10 -32.56
N ILE A 85 6.14 -19.51 -33.52
CA ILE A 85 7.42 -18.83 -33.26
C ILE A 85 7.21 -17.61 -32.35
N TRP A 86 6.16 -16.83 -32.60
CA TRP A 86 5.85 -15.67 -31.77
C TRP A 86 5.52 -16.08 -30.33
N PHE A 87 4.71 -17.12 -30.14
CA PHE A 87 4.40 -17.67 -28.81
C PHE A 87 5.64 -18.27 -28.13
N ALA A 88 6.49 -18.98 -28.87
CA ALA A 88 7.75 -19.50 -28.35
C ALA A 88 8.67 -18.37 -27.85
N PHE A 89 8.83 -17.30 -28.64
CA PHE A 89 9.61 -16.13 -28.25
C PHE A 89 9.03 -15.43 -27.02
N SER A 90 7.71 -15.21 -27.00
CA SER A 90 7.00 -14.59 -25.88
C SER A 90 7.15 -15.42 -24.60
N TRP A 91 7.05 -16.74 -24.71
CA TRP A 91 7.26 -17.65 -23.58
C TRP A 91 8.70 -17.60 -23.05
N ILE A 92 9.72 -17.60 -23.93
CA ILE A 92 11.12 -17.48 -23.52
C ILE A 92 11.37 -16.18 -22.75
N LEU A 93 10.84 -15.04 -23.25
CA LEU A 93 10.94 -13.76 -22.58
C LEU A 93 10.29 -13.77 -21.19
N ASP A 94 9.16 -14.45 -21.03
CA ASP A 94 8.47 -14.60 -19.74
C ASP A 94 9.23 -15.51 -18.74
N GLN A 95 10.07 -16.43 -19.22
CA GLN A 95 10.90 -17.27 -18.34
C GLN A 95 12.12 -16.55 -17.76
N PHE A 96 12.68 -15.56 -18.45
CA PHE A 96 13.91 -14.88 -17.98
C PHE A 96 13.77 -14.20 -16.61
N PRO A 97 12.70 -13.41 -16.33
CA PRO A 97 12.50 -12.82 -15.00
C PRO A 97 12.34 -13.87 -13.89
N LYS A 98 11.78 -15.04 -14.22
CA LYS A 98 11.50 -16.13 -13.28
C LYS A 98 12.72 -17.00 -12.96
N TRP A 99 13.85 -16.78 -13.65
CA TRP A 99 15.06 -17.57 -13.45
C TRP A 99 15.78 -17.29 -12.12
N PHE A 100 15.63 -16.05 -11.63
CA PHE A 100 16.24 -15.57 -10.38
C PHE A 100 15.17 -15.01 -9.43
N PRO A 101 14.30 -15.87 -8.87
CA PRO A 101 13.40 -15.45 -7.80
C PRO A 101 14.22 -15.02 -6.58
N ILE A 102 13.79 -13.94 -5.92
CA ILE A 102 14.42 -13.40 -4.73
C ILE A 102 13.36 -13.29 -3.64
N ASP A 103 13.50 -14.08 -2.59
CA ASP A 103 12.72 -13.89 -1.37
C ASP A 103 13.40 -12.84 -0.48
N ARG A 104 12.60 -11.98 0.13
CA ARG A 104 13.06 -10.95 1.07
C ARG A 104 12.26 -11.07 2.35
N GLU A 105 12.96 -11.12 3.47
CA GLU A 105 12.38 -10.93 4.80
C GLU A 105 12.66 -9.49 5.24
N THR A 106 11.63 -8.82 5.75
CA THR A 106 11.70 -7.45 6.28
C THR A 106 11.56 -7.49 7.78
N TYR A 107 12.42 -6.77 8.49
CA TYR A 107 12.28 -6.59 9.93
C TYR A 107 11.28 -5.46 10.17
N LEU A 108 10.09 -5.83 10.66
CA LEU A 108 8.92 -4.94 10.79
C LEU A 108 9.16 -3.77 11.75
N ASP A 109 10.12 -3.87 12.67
CA ASP A 109 10.50 -2.82 13.63
C ASP A 109 11.05 -1.55 12.95
N ARG A 110 11.21 -1.53 11.61
CA ARG A 110 11.99 -0.50 10.91
C ARG A 110 11.43 -0.07 9.54
N LEU A 111 10.16 -0.34 9.25
CA LEU A 111 9.56 -0.07 7.94
C LEU A 111 8.28 0.80 8.02
N SER A 112 8.26 1.94 7.31
CA SER A 112 7.08 2.79 7.11
C SER A 112 6.39 2.47 5.78
N LEU A 113 5.05 2.36 5.77
CA LEU A 113 4.22 2.05 4.60
C LEU A 113 3.32 3.23 4.17
N SER A 114 3.17 3.44 2.87
CA SER A 114 2.17 4.32 2.22
C SER A 114 1.84 3.69 0.86
N THR A 115 0.70 3.79 0.16
CA THR A 115 -0.53 4.60 0.13
C THR A 115 -1.64 3.76 -0.58
N VAL A 116 -2.92 4.11 -0.46
CA VAL A 116 -4.05 3.55 -1.24
C VAL A 116 -4.73 4.66 -2.06
N ASP A 117 -5.19 4.33 -3.27
CA ASP A 117 -5.79 5.23 -4.28
C ASP A 117 -7.32 5.33 -4.12
N PRO A 118 -7.89 6.51 -3.80
CA PRO A 118 -9.29 6.65 -3.36
C PRO A 118 -10.33 6.77 -4.49
N MET A 119 -9.97 6.69 -5.77
CA MET A 119 -10.88 7.11 -6.85
C MET A 119 -11.92 6.08 -7.31
N LYS A 120 -12.05 4.91 -6.65
CA LYS A 120 -13.04 3.87 -7.05
C LYS A 120 -13.75 3.17 -5.90
N GLU A 121 -13.51 3.56 -4.65
CA GLU A 121 -13.96 2.77 -3.49
C GLU A 121 -15.06 3.49 -2.69
N PRO A 122 -16.01 2.76 -2.09
CA PRO A 122 -17.01 3.34 -1.21
C PRO A 122 -16.33 4.13 -0.07
N PRO A 123 -16.88 5.26 0.38
CA PRO A 123 -16.33 6.03 1.49
C PRO A 123 -16.07 5.21 2.77
N LEU A 124 -16.84 4.14 2.98
CA LEU A 124 -16.63 3.20 4.08
C LEU A 124 -15.30 2.43 3.97
N VAL A 125 -14.89 2.01 2.77
CA VAL A 125 -13.62 1.29 2.56
C VAL A 125 -12.43 2.24 2.79
N THR A 126 -12.56 3.48 2.30
CA THR A 126 -11.59 4.54 2.58
C THR A 126 -11.48 4.78 4.09
N ALA A 127 -12.60 4.91 4.79
CA ALA A 127 -12.62 5.10 6.24
C ALA A 127 -11.92 3.95 7.00
N ASN A 128 -12.20 2.69 6.62
CA ASN A 128 -11.54 1.52 7.20
C ASN A 128 -10.02 1.52 6.98
N THR A 129 -9.58 1.90 5.79
CA THR A 129 -8.15 2.02 5.45
C THR A 129 -7.49 3.10 6.28
N VAL A 130 -8.12 4.27 6.41
CA VAL A 130 -7.63 5.39 7.23
C VAL A 130 -7.52 4.99 8.70
N LEU A 131 -8.55 4.34 9.25
CA LEU A 131 -8.53 3.86 10.64
C LEU A 131 -7.41 2.83 10.88
N SER A 132 -7.16 1.95 9.92
CA SER A 132 -6.05 1.00 9.98
C SER A 132 -4.68 1.71 9.98
N ILE A 133 -4.50 2.74 9.14
CA ILE A 133 -3.27 3.55 9.09
C ILE A 133 -3.06 4.31 10.41
N LEU A 134 -4.09 4.96 10.94
CA LEU A 134 -4.01 5.75 12.17
C LEU A 134 -3.76 4.85 13.41
N ALA A 135 -4.20 3.60 13.37
CA ALA A 135 -4.00 2.62 14.44
C ALA A 135 -2.68 1.83 14.32
N MET A 136 -1.81 2.16 13.35
CA MET A 136 -0.52 1.52 13.17
C MET A 136 0.34 1.65 14.43
N ASP A 137 1.11 0.61 14.73
CA ASP A 137 2.02 0.58 15.86
C ASP A 137 3.32 1.32 15.53
N TYR A 138 3.25 2.65 15.57
CA TYR A 138 4.38 3.54 15.36
C TYR A 138 4.18 4.82 16.20
N PRO A 139 5.26 5.55 16.52
CA PRO A 139 5.17 6.82 17.22
C PRO A 139 4.23 7.81 16.51
N VAL A 140 3.33 8.42 17.29
CA VAL A 140 2.25 9.28 16.77
C VAL A 140 2.75 10.56 16.12
N ASP A 141 3.93 11.04 16.53
CA ASP A 141 4.64 12.19 15.98
C ASP A 141 5.25 11.90 14.59
N LYS A 142 5.42 10.62 14.24
CA LYS A 142 6.04 10.19 12.97
C LYS A 142 5.04 9.68 11.94
N ILE A 143 3.81 9.35 12.34
CA ILE A 143 2.73 9.02 11.40
C ILE A 143 1.95 10.29 11.04
N SER A 144 1.76 10.49 9.75
CA SER A 144 0.77 11.43 9.23
C SER A 144 0.05 10.78 8.05
N CYS A 145 -1.27 10.78 8.10
CA CYS A 145 -2.14 10.25 7.06
C CYS A 145 -2.64 11.41 6.19
N TYR A 146 -2.32 11.35 4.90
CA TYR A 146 -2.78 12.31 3.90
C TYR A 146 -3.78 11.63 2.97
N ILE A 147 -4.89 12.31 2.71
CA ILE A 147 -5.92 11.84 1.79
C ILE A 147 -6.12 12.92 0.73
N SER A 148 -5.87 12.54 -0.51
CA SER A 148 -6.05 13.39 -1.68
C SER A 148 -7.37 13.03 -2.37
N ASP A 149 -8.31 13.96 -2.40
CA ASP A 149 -9.59 13.81 -3.12
C ASP A 149 -9.58 14.65 -4.41
N ASP A 150 -9.40 13.97 -5.54
CA ASP A 150 -9.51 14.59 -6.86
C ASP A 150 -10.96 14.96 -7.22
N GLY A 151 -11.96 14.34 -6.58
CA GLY A 151 -13.37 14.61 -6.84
C GLY A 151 -13.92 15.84 -6.13
N ALA A 152 -13.19 16.38 -5.14
CA ALA A 152 -13.66 17.46 -4.27
C ALA A 152 -15.08 17.21 -3.73
N SER A 153 -15.36 15.96 -3.33
CA SER A 153 -16.71 15.51 -3.01
C SER A 153 -17.03 15.81 -1.54
N MET A 154 -18.15 16.48 -1.30
CA MET A 154 -18.63 16.73 0.07
C MET A 154 -18.85 15.41 0.83
N CYS A 155 -19.26 14.34 0.15
CA CYS A 155 -19.49 13.04 0.79
C CYS A 155 -18.18 12.44 1.35
N THR A 156 -17.08 12.53 0.61
CA THR A 156 -15.76 12.08 1.08
C THR A 156 -15.31 12.90 2.28
N PHE A 157 -15.52 14.22 2.22
CA PHE A 157 -15.17 15.13 3.30
C PHE A 157 -15.97 14.85 4.59
N GLU A 158 -17.29 14.72 4.51
CA GLU A 158 -18.15 14.39 5.67
C GLU A 158 -17.79 13.00 6.23
N ALA A 159 -17.57 12.00 5.37
CA ALA A 159 -17.17 10.67 5.78
C ALA A 159 -15.84 10.67 6.54
N LEU A 160 -14.88 11.50 6.13
CA LEU A 160 -13.60 11.64 6.83
C LEU A 160 -13.73 12.36 8.17
N SER A 161 -14.63 13.34 8.28
CA SER A 161 -14.93 13.98 9.56
C SER A 161 -15.46 12.96 10.58
N GLU A 162 -16.43 12.12 10.19
CA GLU A 162 -16.94 11.03 11.04
C GLU A 162 -15.87 9.99 11.35
N THR A 163 -15.02 9.67 10.37
CA THR A 163 -13.90 8.75 10.55
C THR A 163 -12.92 9.27 11.60
N ALA A 164 -12.63 10.57 11.59
CA ALA A 164 -11.78 11.22 12.58
C ALA A 164 -12.38 11.15 13.99
N GLU A 165 -13.68 11.34 14.14
CA GLU A 165 -14.35 11.17 15.43
C GLU A 165 -14.31 9.72 15.92
N PHE A 166 -14.58 8.76 15.04
CA PHE A 166 -14.50 7.34 15.39
C PHE A 166 -13.07 6.90 15.74
N ALA A 167 -12.06 7.44 15.04
CA ALA A 167 -10.65 7.17 15.30
C ALA A 167 -10.26 7.49 16.75
N ARG A 168 -10.85 8.52 17.38
CA ARG A 168 -10.57 8.88 18.78
C ARG A 168 -10.92 7.79 19.79
N LYS A 169 -11.86 6.90 19.44
CA LYS A 169 -12.25 5.74 20.25
C LYS A 169 -11.51 4.49 19.79
N TRP A 170 -11.39 4.31 18.48
CA TRP A 170 -10.84 3.11 17.87
C TRP A 170 -9.33 2.97 18.03
N VAL A 171 -8.56 4.04 17.80
CA VAL A 171 -7.08 4.00 17.88
C VAL A 171 -6.58 3.59 19.26
N PRO A 172 -7.02 4.21 20.38
CA PRO A 172 -6.56 3.78 21.71
C PRO A 172 -6.99 2.34 22.01
N PHE A 173 -8.21 1.94 21.61
CA PHE A 173 -8.66 0.55 21.75
C PHE A 173 -7.74 -0.43 21.00
N CYS A 174 -7.40 -0.14 19.74
CA CYS A 174 -6.50 -0.97 18.95
C CYS A 174 -5.13 -1.12 19.60
N LYS A 175 -4.53 -0.01 20.04
CA LYS A 175 -3.19 0.01 20.63
C LYS A 175 -3.16 -0.68 21.99
N LYS A 176 -4.16 -0.43 22.84
CA LYS A 176 -4.25 -0.99 24.19
C LYS A 176 -4.43 -2.50 24.22
N PHE A 177 -5.19 -3.03 23.27
CA PHE A 177 -5.48 -4.48 23.19
C PHE A 177 -4.67 -5.20 22.11
N ALA A 178 -3.76 -4.50 21.42
CA ALA A 178 -2.93 -5.03 20.33
C ALA A 178 -3.74 -5.85 19.30
N ILE A 179 -4.90 -5.34 18.89
CA ILE A 179 -5.82 -6.11 18.04
C ILE A 179 -5.38 -6.11 16.58
N GLU A 180 -5.57 -7.26 15.92
CA GLU A 180 -5.39 -7.41 14.48
C GLU A 180 -6.55 -8.23 13.88
N PRO A 181 -7.07 -7.85 12.70
CA PRO A 181 -6.70 -6.71 11.87
C PRO A 181 -7.18 -5.36 12.45
N ARG A 182 -6.45 -4.28 12.19
CA ARG A 182 -6.77 -2.92 12.67
C ARG A 182 -7.92 -2.23 11.92
N ALA A 183 -8.36 -2.80 10.79
CA ALA A 183 -9.50 -2.32 10.04
C ALA A 183 -10.80 -2.81 10.73
N PRO A 184 -11.68 -1.91 11.21
CA PRO A 184 -12.81 -2.29 12.04
C PRO A 184 -13.86 -3.14 11.30
N GLU A 185 -14.07 -2.97 10.00
CA GLU A 185 -14.98 -3.85 9.22
C GLU A 185 -14.51 -5.30 9.21
N MET A 186 -13.19 -5.50 9.10
CA MET A 186 -12.59 -6.83 9.08
C MET A 186 -12.55 -7.45 10.49
N TYR A 187 -12.47 -6.61 11.53
CA TYR A 187 -12.41 -7.04 12.93
C TYR A 187 -13.79 -7.31 13.54
N PHE A 188 -14.78 -6.46 13.26
CA PHE A 188 -16.10 -6.46 13.88
C PHE A 188 -17.21 -6.98 12.98
N SER A 189 -16.97 -8.05 12.23
CA SER A 189 -18.03 -8.68 11.43
C SER A 189 -19.37 -8.90 12.19
N GLU A 190 -19.39 -8.84 13.54
CA GLU A 190 -20.61 -8.89 14.38
C GLU A 190 -20.61 -8.03 15.70
N LYS A 191 -20.08 -6.79 15.79
CA LYS A 191 -20.20 -5.96 17.04
C LYS A 191 -20.84 -4.57 16.89
N ARG A 192 -21.58 -4.15 17.93
CA ARG A 192 -22.57 -3.05 17.95
C ARG A 192 -22.04 -1.63 17.72
N GLU A 193 -20.86 -1.25 18.21
CA GLU A 193 -20.38 0.15 18.09
C GLU A 193 -19.91 0.51 16.68
N TYR A 194 -19.34 -0.46 15.95
CA TYR A 194 -18.99 -0.29 14.54
C TYR A 194 -20.24 -0.14 13.65
N GLU A 195 -21.34 -0.79 14.02
CA GLU A 195 -22.59 -0.70 13.26
C GLU A 195 -23.19 0.72 13.27
N GLU A 196 -23.12 1.44 14.40
CA GLU A 196 -23.58 2.84 14.43
C GLU A 196 -22.76 3.73 13.51
N PHE A 197 -21.43 3.57 13.50
CA PHE A 197 -20.53 4.27 12.59
C PHE A 197 -20.85 3.93 11.13
N LYS A 198 -21.01 2.63 10.82
CA LYS A 198 -21.36 2.14 9.48
C LYS A 198 -22.69 2.70 8.99
N VAL A 199 -23.70 2.78 9.85
CA VAL A 199 -25.00 3.39 9.54
C VAL A 199 -24.85 4.88 9.21
N ARG A 200 -24.05 5.65 9.98
CA ARG A 200 -23.79 7.07 9.68
C ARG A 200 -23.13 7.27 8.32
N ILE A 201 -22.07 6.52 8.01
CA ILE A 201 -21.39 6.58 6.71
C ILE A 201 -22.35 6.22 5.57
N ASN A 202 -23.13 5.14 5.72
CA ASN A 202 -24.11 4.74 4.70
C ASN A 202 -25.22 5.78 4.51
N ALA A 203 -25.67 6.44 5.58
CA ALA A 203 -26.63 7.54 5.49
C ALA A 203 -26.06 8.73 4.69
N MET A 204 -24.78 9.05 4.85
CA MET A 204 -24.10 10.09 4.07
C MET A 204 -24.01 9.71 2.59
N VAL A 205 -23.64 8.46 2.28
CA VAL A 205 -23.61 7.95 0.88
C VAL A 205 -25.00 8.03 0.24
N ALA A 206 -26.04 7.63 0.98
CA ALA A 206 -27.41 7.72 0.50
C ALA A 206 -27.86 9.17 0.26
N LYS A 207 -27.49 10.10 1.17
CA LYS A 207 -27.74 11.54 1.02
C LYS A 207 -27.00 12.11 -0.20
N ALA A 208 -25.74 11.73 -0.41
CA ALA A 208 -24.91 12.18 -1.52
C ALA A 208 -25.44 11.81 -2.91
N THR A 209 -26.27 10.76 -3.00
CA THR A 209 -26.91 10.35 -4.26
C THR A 209 -27.91 11.40 -4.77
N LYS A 210 -28.45 12.24 -3.88
CA LYS A 210 -29.43 13.29 -4.21
C LYS A 210 -28.78 14.66 -4.07
N VAL A 211 -28.10 15.10 -5.12
CA VAL A 211 -27.46 16.43 -5.16
C VAL A 211 -28.52 17.53 -5.06
N PRO A 212 -28.40 18.48 -4.12
CA PRO A 212 -29.35 19.60 -4.02
C PRO A 212 -29.31 20.50 -5.27
N PRO A 213 -30.44 21.08 -5.70
CA PRO A 213 -30.47 21.96 -6.87
C PRO A 213 -29.56 23.18 -6.78
N GLY A 214 -29.32 23.69 -5.56
CA GLY A 214 -28.43 24.82 -5.29
C GLY A 214 -26.97 24.44 -5.00
N GLY A 215 -26.61 23.16 -5.17
CA GLY A 215 -25.33 22.62 -4.75
C GLY A 215 -25.27 22.29 -3.26
N TRP A 216 -24.14 21.74 -2.86
CA TRP A 216 -23.86 21.37 -1.48
C TRP A 216 -23.53 22.61 -0.62
N ILE A 217 -23.93 22.55 0.64
CA ILE A 217 -23.74 23.61 1.64
C ILE A 217 -23.12 22.95 2.87
N MET A 218 -22.10 23.58 3.44
CA MET A 218 -21.40 23.17 4.65
C MET A 218 -22.27 23.38 5.90
N GLN A 219 -21.86 22.79 7.04
CA GLN A 219 -22.60 22.92 8.30
C GLN A 219 -22.66 24.36 8.83
N ASP A 220 -21.68 25.19 8.49
CA ASP A 220 -21.62 26.62 8.83
C ASP A 220 -22.51 27.49 7.92
N GLY A 221 -23.22 26.89 6.97
CA GLY A 221 -24.11 27.58 6.02
C GLY A 221 -23.40 28.12 4.78
N THR A 222 -22.09 27.93 4.62
CA THR A 222 -21.35 28.38 3.43
C THR A 222 -21.49 27.38 2.27
N PRO A 223 -21.45 27.83 1.00
CA PRO A 223 -21.51 26.92 -0.14
C PRO A 223 -20.24 26.06 -0.22
N TRP A 224 -20.40 24.77 -0.53
CA TRP A 224 -19.26 23.87 -0.70
C TRP A 224 -18.36 24.32 -1.86
N PRO A 225 -17.04 24.56 -1.62
CA PRO A 225 -16.15 25.08 -2.67
C PRO A 225 -15.96 24.10 -3.84
N GLY A 226 -16.12 22.80 -3.60
CA GLY A 226 -16.03 21.74 -4.62
C GLY A 226 -17.33 21.48 -5.40
N ASN A 227 -18.32 22.37 -5.35
CA ASN A 227 -19.59 22.19 -6.09
C ASN A 227 -19.40 22.04 -7.60
N ASN A 228 -18.36 22.65 -8.17
CA ASN A 228 -17.95 22.45 -9.55
C ASN A 228 -16.64 21.67 -9.62
N THR A 229 -16.72 20.38 -9.93
CA THR A 229 -15.56 19.46 -9.99
C THR A 229 -14.51 19.81 -11.05
N LYS A 230 -14.83 20.72 -11.98
CA LYS A 230 -13.90 21.20 -13.03
C LYS A 230 -13.32 22.59 -12.72
N ASP A 231 -13.91 23.32 -11.78
CA ASP A 231 -13.50 24.66 -11.41
C ASP A 231 -13.75 24.87 -9.91
N HIS A 232 -12.74 24.55 -9.11
CA HIS A 232 -12.80 24.72 -7.66
C HIS A 232 -11.42 25.07 -7.11
N PRO A 233 -11.35 25.87 -6.03
CA PRO A 233 -10.09 26.15 -5.36
C PRO A 233 -9.51 24.89 -4.71
N GLY A 234 -8.22 24.95 -4.40
CA GLY A 234 -7.59 23.96 -3.52
C GLY A 234 -8.16 24.06 -2.10
N MET A 235 -8.32 22.92 -1.44
CA MET A 235 -8.84 22.82 -0.08
C MET A 235 -7.90 21.93 0.74
N ILE A 236 -7.54 22.40 1.94
CA ILE A 236 -6.74 21.62 2.89
C ILE A 236 -7.45 21.70 4.24
N GLN A 237 -7.72 20.54 4.83
CA GLN A 237 -8.33 20.42 6.15
C GLN A 237 -7.54 19.44 7.01
N VAL A 238 -7.22 19.84 8.24
CA VAL A 238 -6.62 18.95 9.24
C VAL A 238 -7.71 18.50 10.21
N PHE A 239 -7.92 17.19 10.33
CA PHE A 239 -8.95 16.61 11.19
C PHE A 239 -8.40 16.15 12.55
N LEU A 240 -7.20 15.56 12.56
CA LEU A 240 -6.51 15.06 13.76
C LEU A 240 -5.07 15.59 13.81
N GLY A 241 -4.49 15.64 15.01
CA GLY A 241 -3.12 16.12 15.25
C GLY A 241 -3.01 17.03 16.48
N GLN A 242 -1.86 17.70 16.62
CA GLN A 242 -1.46 18.52 17.78
C GLN A 242 -2.41 19.69 18.09
N SER A 243 -3.19 20.16 17.12
CA SER A 243 -4.06 21.34 17.24
C SER A 243 -5.52 21.04 17.61
N GLY A 244 -5.86 19.79 17.99
CA GLY A 244 -7.23 19.48 18.45
C GLY A 244 -7.68 18.01 18.35
N GLY A 245 -6.77 17.08 18.07
CA GLY A 245 -7.07 15.67 17.76
C GLY A 245 -6.75 14.67 18.87
N LEU A 246 -6.95 15.01 20.15
CA LEU A 246 -6.70 14.06 21.24
C LEU A 246 -7.69 12.88 21.24
N ASP A 247 -7.24 11.71 21.67
CA ASP A 247 -8.10 10.56 21.90
C ASP A 247 -8.98 10.72 23.16
N VAL A 248 -9.83 9.72 23.44
CA VAL A 248 -10.69 9.73 24.63
C VAL A 248 -9.94 9.63 25.97
N GLU A 249 -8.66 9.24 25.95
CA GLU A 249 -7.79 9.14 27.12
C GLU A 249 -6.89 10.40 27.26
N GLY A 250 -6.95 11.35 26.32
CA GLY A 250 -6.19 12.59 26.30
C GLY A 250 -4.84 12.52 25.58
N HIS A 251 -4.52 11.43 24.89
CA HIS A 251 -3.26 11.27 24.14
C HIS A 251 -3.37 11.82 22.71
N GLU A 252 -2.24 12.22 22.13
CA GLU A 252 -2.19 12.67 20.74
C GLU A 252 -2.44 11.53 19.75
N LEU A 253 -3.23 11.81 18.72
CA LEU A 253 -3.41 10.93 17.57
C LEU A 253 -2.56 11.38 16.38
N PRO A 254 -2.18 10.44 15.49
CA PRO A 254 -1.52 10.80 14.24
C PRO A 254 -2.32 11.82 13.43
N ARG A 255 -1.60 12.65 12.68
CA ARG A 255 -2.25 13.71 11.89
C ARG A 255 -3.07 13.09 10.77
N LEU A 256 -4.29 13.60 10.57
CA LEU A 256 -5.13 13.26 9.43
C LEU A 256 -5.40 14.53 8.62
N VAL A 257 -4.87 14.58 7.39
CA VAL A 257 -4.95 15.74 6.51
C VAL A 257 -5.72 15.37 5.24
N TYR A 258 -6.81 16.08 5.00
CA TYR A 258 -7.54 16.05 3.74
C TYR A 258 -7.02 17.15 2.81
N VAL A 259 -6.75 16.77 1.57
CA VAL A 259 -6.28 17.67 0.51
C VAL A 259 -7.17 17.45 -0.71
N SER A 260 -7.67 18.53 -1.28
CA SER A 260 -8.30 18.53 -2.60
C SER A 260 -7.59 19.59 -3.43
N ARG A 261 -7.13 19.20 -4.61
CA ARG A 261 -6.29 20.06 -5.45
C ARG A 261 -7.11 21.14 -6.14
N GLU A 262 -6.48 22.26 -6.49
CA GLU A 262 -7.13 23.26 -7.32
C GLU A 262 -7.36 22.74 -8.74
N LYS A 263 -8.56 22.97 -9.28
CA LYS A 263 -8.86 22.67 -10.68
C LYS A 263 -9.44 23.89 -11.34
N ARG A 264 -8.95 24.17 -12.55
CA ARG A 264 -9.44 25.24 -13.42
C ARG A 264 -9.72 24.72 -14.83
N PRO A 265 -10.74 25.25 -15.52
CA PRO A 265 -10.99 24.93 -16.91
C PRO A 265 -9.82 25.42 -17.77
N GLY A 266 -9.41 24.61 -18.76
CA GLY A 266 -8.28 24.92 -19.65
C GLY A 266 -6.91 24.43 -19.16
N PHE A 267 -6.81 23.92 -17.92
CA PHE A 267 -5.59 23.28 -17.41
C PHE A 267 -5.67 21.76 -17.55
N GLN A 268 -4.57 21.13 -17.97
CA GLN A 268 -4.49 19.68 -18.10
C GLN A 268 -4.15 19.05 -16.75
N HIS A 269 -5.10 18.30 -16.20
CA HIS A 269 -4.96 17.65 -14.90
C HIS A 269 -4.46 16.21 -15.09
N HIS A 270 -3.28 15.90 -14.54
CA HIS A 270 -2.65 14.59 -14.65
C HIS A 270 -3.20 13.54 -13.66
N LYS A 271 -4.53 13.42 -13.49
CA LYS A 271 -5.21 12.42 -12.63
C LYS A 271 -4.36 12.01 -11.39
N LYS A 272 -4.05 10.72 -11.27
CA LYS A 272 -3.24 10.10 -10.20
C LYS A 272 -1.80 10.62 -10.14
N ALA A 273 -1.14 10.83 -11.28
CA ALA A 273 0.24 11.28 -11.31
C ALA A 273 0.38 12.71 -10.75
N GLY A 274 -0.60 13.57 -10.99
CA GLY A 274 -0.66 14.88 -10.36
C GLY A 274 -0.98 14.76 -8.87
N ALA A 275 -1.98 13.96 -8.50
CA ALA A 275 -2.43 13.86 -7.11
C ALA A 275 -1.39 13.30 -6.13
N MET A 276 -0.42 12.52 -6.63
CA MET A 276 0.68 11.97 -5.83
C MET A 276 1.89 12.90 -5.70
N ASN A 277 2.03 13.88 -6.61
CA ASN A 277 3.21 14.76 -6.67
C ASN A 277 2.98 16.12 -6.00
N ASP A 278 1.72 16.49 -5.75
CA ASP A 278 1.29 17.73 -5.09
C ASP A 278 1.25 17.56 -3.56
#